data_AF-A0A931ZVA9-F1
#
_entry.id   AF-A0A931ZVA9-F1
#
_cell.length_a   1.000
_cell.length_b   1.000
_cell.length_c   1.000
_cell.angle_alpha   90.00
_cell.angle_beta   90.00
_cell.angle_gamma   90.00
#
_symmetry.space_group_name_H-M   'P 1'
#
loop_
_entity.id
_entity.type
_entity.pdbx_description
1 polymer ?
#
loop_
_entity_poly.entity_id
_entity_poly.type
_entity_poly.pdbx_seq_one_letter_code
_entity_poly.pdbx_strand_id
1 'polypeptide(L)'
;MTAGHVRFSFEARPGVCGNGRNISTSRSTSDWEPWCEPGPVRVAVELRDRRVVDLDTYVGGRWRARHEPVTDLGEVEPADAVTYLLSVAREGAGRAAERAVLPIALANAETWPELLRLAKEGSRPRAVRRSAVFWLGQAAGEAAVEGLTGLIAGPDEDLEVKKGAIFALSQLRQGGGVEPLIQIARSNRDPRLRKQAIFWLGQSDDPRAIALFEELLTKR
;
A
#
# COMPACT_ATOMS: atom_id res chain seq x y z
N MET A 1 19.82 -24.97 13.58
CA MET A 1 19.11 -23.89 12.85
C MET A 1 19.61 -22.58 13.42
N THR A 2 20.24 -21.75 12.60
CA THR A 2 20.77 -20.46 13.05
C THR A 2 19.73 -19.38 12.78
N ALA A 3 19.17 -18.84 13.86
CA ALA A 3 18.36 -17.63 13.80
C ALA A 3 19.30 -16.42 13.75
N GLY A 4 18.99 -15.44 12.92
CA GLY A 4 19.74 -14.20 12.79
C GLY A 4 18.81 -13.01 12.72
N HIS A 5 19.27 -11.87 13.21
CA HIS A 5 18.51 -10.62 13.14
C HIS A 5 19.36 -9.57 12.44
N VAL A 6 18.77 -8.89 11.47
CA VAL A 6 19.38 -7.76 10.77
C VAL A 6 18.49 -6.55 10.97
N ARG A 7 19.07 -5.37 11.13
CA ARG A 7 18.30 -4.13 11.13
C ARG A 7 18.97 -3.07 10.28
N PHE A 8 18.15 -2.20 9.70
CA PHE A 8 18.60 -1.05 8.93
C PHE A 8 17.52 0.04 8.95
N SER A 9 17.92 1.27 8.66
CA SER A 9 16.99 2.38 8.54
C SER A 9 17.22 3.18 7.26
N PHE A 10 16.18 3.85 6.76
CA PHE A 10 16.28 4.73 5.59
C PHE A 10 15.30 5.90 5.73
N GLU A 11 15.53 6.96 4.97
CA GLU A 11 14.70 8.14 4.98
C GLU A 11 13.25 7.82 4.57
N ALA A 12 12.30 8.28 5.38
CA ALA A 12 10.88 8.18 5.06
C ALA A 12 10.47 9.32 4.13
N ARG A 13 9.55 9.05 3.19
CA ARG A 13 8.98 10.10 2.34
C ARG A 13 8.26 11.19 3.16
N PRO A 14 8.10 12.40 2.61
CA PRO A 14 7.40 13.49 3.29
C PRO A 14 5.97 13.11 3.74
N GLY A 15 5.61 13.48 4.97
CA GLY A 15 4.29 13.21 5.56
C GLY A 15 4.16 11.83 6.22
N VAL A 16 5.25 11.05 6.30
CA VAL A 16 5.31 9.82 7.11
C VAL A 16 5.90 10.14 8.48
N CYS A 17 5.22 9.70 9.54
CA CYS A 17 5.69 9.85 10.91
C CYS A 17 5.19 8.70 11.79
N GLY A 18 5.71 8.60 13.01
CA GLY A 18 5.27 7.60 13.97
C GLY A 18 5.98 7.68 15.31
N ASN A 19 5.67 6.75 16.21
CA ASN A 19 6.25 6.66 17.55
C ASN A 19 6.92 5.30 17.83
N GLY A 20 7.24 4.54 16.79
CA GLY A 20 7.75 3.16 16.88
C GLY A 20 6.69 2.09 17.20
N ARG A 21 5.42 2.48 17.36
CA ARG A 21 4.27 1.57 17.52
C ARG A 21 3.21 1.81 16.45
N ASN A 22 2.91 3.08 16.19
CA ASN A 22 1.95 3.53 15.19
C ASN A 22 2.69 4.25 14.06
N ILE A 23 2.15 4.13 12.84
CA ILE A 23 2.65 4.82 11.65
C ILE A 23 1.48 5.61 11.07
N SER A 24 1.70 6.91 10.85
CA SER A 24 0.78 7.77 10.09
C SER A 24 1.42 8.08 8.74
N THR A 25 0.62 7.93 7.68
CA THR A 25 0.95 8.37 6.32
C THR A 25 0.04 9.50 5.85
N SER A 26 -0.78 10.04 6.76
CA SER A 26 -1.75 11.08 6.46
C SER A 26 -1.10 12.46 6.63
N ARG A 27 -1.44 13.39 5.75
CA ARG A 27 -1.13 14.82 5.92
C ARG A 27 -2.17 15.54 6.78
N SER A 28 -2.93 14.83 7.62
CA SER A 28 -3.93 15.46 8.49
C SER A 28 -3.23 16.45 9.42
N THR A 29 -3.38 17.74 9.12
CA THR A 29 -2.94 18.86 9.96
C THR A 29 -3.97 19.10 11.06
N SER A 30 -4.40 18.06 11.78
CA SER A 30 -5.08 18.33 13.04
C SER A 30 -4.05 18.97 13.96
N ASP A 31 -4.41 20.08 14.61
CA ASP A 31 -3.50 20.89 15.45
C ASP A 31 -2.84 20.11 16.60
N TRP A 32 -3.19 18.84 16.80
CA TRP A 32 -2.63 17.92 17.79
C TRP A 32 -2.51 16.48 17.27
N GLU A 33 -1.32 16.08 16.82
CA GLU A 33 -0.89 14.67 16.79
C GLU A 33 0.34 14.48 17.70
N PRO A 34 0.17 14.31 19.02
CA PRO A 34 1.28 14.29 20.00
C PRO A 34 2.22 13.07 19.87
N TRP A 35 1.98 12.18 18.91
CA TRP A 35 2.72 10.94 18.69
C TRP A 35 3.39 10.85 17.30
N CYS A 36 3.23 11.88 16.47
CA CYS A 36 3.74 11.91 15.10
C CYS A 36 5.17 12.48 15.11
N GLU A 37 6.16 11.63 15.38
CA GLU A 37 7.57 12.03 15.24
C GLU A 37 8.05 11.68 13.82
N PRO A 38 8.49 12.68 13.03
CA PRO A 38 9.22 12.42 11.81
C PRO A 38 10.49 11.63 12.17
N GLY A 39 10.83 10.64 11.36
CA GLY A 39 12.01 9.83 11.62
C GLY A 39 12.19 8.80 10.52
N PRO A 40 13.35 8.14 10.50
CA PRO A 40 13.60 7.17 9.46
C PRO A 40 12.65 6.00 9.60
N VAL A 41 12.36 5.37 8.47
CA VAL A 41 11.78 4.04 8.45
C VAL A 41 12.82 3.09 9.00
N ARG A 42 12.44 2.26 9.96
CA ARG A 42 13.28 1.28 10.62
C ARG A 42 12.75 -0.11 10.28
N VAL A 43 13.59 -0.95 9.70
CA VAL A 43 13.24 -2.32 9.34
C VAL A 43 14.06 -3.28 10.18
N ALA A 44 13.39 -4.18 10.89
CA ALA A 44 14.01 -5.31 11.57
C ALA A 44 13.64 -6.60 10.83
N VAL A 45 14.65 -7.33 10.36
CA VAL A 45 14.52 -8.54 9.56
C VAL A 45 14.90 -9.75 10.41
N GLU A 46 14.03 -10.76 10.43
CA GLU A 46 14.30 -12.05 11.02
C GLU A 46 14.72 -13.04 9.94
N LEU A 47 15.88 -13.68 10.15
CA LEU A 47 16.47 -14.67 9.28
C LEU A 47 16.46 -16.03 9.94
N ARG A 48 16.11 -17.06 9.16
CA ARG A 48 16.29 -18.47 9.54
C ARG A 48 16.97 -19.21 8.40
N ASP A 49 18.11 -19.82 8.68
CA ASP A 49 18.90 -20.55 7.68
C ASP A 49 19.15 -19.69 6.40
N ARG A 50 19.49 -18.40 6.62
CA ARG A 50 19.74 -17.36 5.59
C ARG A 50 18.52 -16.95 4.75
N ARG A 51 17.30 -17.32 5.13
CA ARG A 51 16.06 -16.86 4.50
C ARG A 51 15.34 -15.88 5.40
N VAL A 52 14.76 -14.83 4.80
CA VAL A 52 13.88 -13.91 5.50
C VAL A 52 12.59 -14.64 5.84
N VAL A 53 12.29 -14.77 7.14
CA VAL A 53 11.09 -15.43 7.64
C VAL A 53 10.07 -14.44 8.19
N ASP A 54 10.52 -13.29 8.66
CA ASP A 54 9.67 -12.18 9.09
C ASP A 54 10.41 -10.85 8.94
N LEU A 55 9.66 -9.75 8.93
CA LEU A 55 10.20 -8.41 9.08
C LEU A 55 9.17 -7.49 9.72
N ASP A 56 9.64 -6.58 10.56
CA ASP A 56 8.82 -5.53 11.15
C ASP A 56 9.29 -4.16 10.67
N THR A 57 8.33 -3.25 10.48
CA THR A 57 8.59 -1.87 10.07
C THR A 57 8.10 -0.91 11.14
N TYR A 58 8.92 0.11 11.41
CA TYR A 58 8.66 1.15 12.40
C TYR A 58 8.99 2.52 11.81
N VAL A 59 8.33 3.57 12.29
CA VAL A 59 8.69 4.97 12.00
C VAL A 59 8.78 5.71 13.33
N GLY A 60 9.80 6.55 13.49
CA GLY A 60 10.07 7.24 14.75
C GLY A 60 10.47 6.29 15.89
N GLY A 61 10.57 6.83 17.11
CA GLY A 61 10.96 6.05 18.29
C GLY A 61 12.37 5.45 18.25
N ARG A 62 12.58 4.40 19.06
CA ARG A 62 13.88 3.72 19.27
C ARG A 62 13.81 2.27 18.79
N TRP A 63 14.95 1.68 18.45
CA TRP A 63 15.04 0.24 18.23
C TRP A 63 14.52 -0.53 19.45
N ARG A 64 13.67 -1.54 19.20
CA ARG A 64 13.22 -2.45 20.26
C ARG A 64 14.41 -3.27 20.75
N ALA A 65 14.53 -3.41 22.07
CA ALA A 65 15.53 -4.29 22.65
C ALA A 65 15.29 -5.73 22.20
N ARG A 66 16.36 -6.43 21.83
CA ARG A 66 16.35 -7.86 21.50
C ARG A 66 17.43 -8.56 22.34
N HIS A 67 17.18 -9.80 22.69
CA HIS A 67 18.10 -10.60 23.49
C HIS A 67 19.17 -11.28 22.63
N GLU A 68 18.84 -11.53 21.36
CA GLU A 68 19.73 -12.13 20.37
C GLU A 68 20.68 -11.09 19.75
N PRO A 69 21.88 -11.50 19.29
CA PRO A 69 22.75 -10.64 18.51
C PRO A 69 22.04 -10.11 17.25
N VAL A 70 22.14 -8.78 17.04
CA VAL A 70 21.57 -8.11 15.87
C VAL A 70 22.70 -7.50 15.05
N THR A 71 22.76 -7.84 13.76
CA THR A 71 23.62 -7.14 12.80
C THR A 71 22.94 -5.83 12.41
N ASP A 72 23.53 -4.71 12.80
CA ASP A 72 23.06 -3.38 12.44
C ASP A 72 23.79 -2.87 11.18
N LEU A 73 23.04 -2.68 10.10
CA LEU A 73 23.58 -2.11 8.86
C LEU A 73 23.57 -0.58 8.88
N GLY A 74 23.00 0.03 9.93
CA GLY A 74 22.89 1.48 10.06
C GLY A 74 21.87 2.09 9.11
N GLU A 75 22.12 3.34 8.75
CA GLU A 75 21.33 4.06 7.76
C GLU A 75 21.80 3.70 6.34
N VAL A 76 20.85 3.39 5.47
CA VAL A 76 21.07 3.00 4.08
C VAL A 76 20.28 3.92 3.16
N GLU A 77 20.72 4.01 1.90
CA GLU A 77 20.02 4.76 0.88
C GLU A 77 18.60 4.18 0.64
N PRO A 78 17.54 5.02 0.53
CA PRO A 78 16.19 4.55 0.28
C PRO A 78 16.08 3.64 -0.95
N ALA A 79 16.85 3.92 -2.01
CA ALA A 79 16.84 3.11 -3.24
C ALA A 79 17.38 1.69 -3.02
N ASP A 80 18.42 1.53 -2.21
CA ASP A 80 19.02 0.22 -1.89
C ASP A 80 18.07 -0.59 -0.99
N ALA A 81 17.46 0.08 0.01
CA ALA A 81 16.44 -0.51 0.85
C ALA A 81 15.24 -1.01 0.03
N VAL A 82 14.72 -0.19 -0.89
CA VAL A 82 13.62 -0.56 -1.78
C VAL A 82 14.00 -1.74 -2.66
N THR A 83 15.21 -1.76 -3.23
CA THR A 83 15.68 -2.87 -4.07
C THR A 83 15.69 -4.19 -3.30
N TYR A 84 16.24 -4.19 -2.08
CA TYR A 84 16.24 -5.36 -1.21
C TYR A 84 14.82 -5.78 -0.79
N LEU A 85 13.98 -4.85 -0.36
CA LEU A 85 12.62 -5.17 0.07
C LEU A 85 11.77 -5.69 -1.08
N LEU A 86 11.99 -5.22 -2.30
CA LEU A 86 11.34 -5.75 -3.50
C LEU A 86 11.73 -7.20 -3.77
N SER A 87 12.99 -7.60 -3.56
CA SER A 87 13.38 -9.01 -3.68
C SER A 87 12.68 -9.86 -2.62
N VAL A 88 12.59 -9.39 -1.36
CA VAL A 88 11.83 -10.07 -0.30
C VAL A 88 10.35 -10.20 -0.65
N ALA A 89 9.72 -9.17 -1.20
CA ALA A 89 8.31 -9.21 -1.61
C ALA A 89 8.04 -10.18 -2.77
N ARG A 90 9.01 -10.38 -3.67
CA ARG A 90 8.89 -11.23 -4.87
C ARG A 90 9.26 -12.68 -4.60
N GLU A 91 10.32 -12.90 -3.85
CA GLU A 91 10.97 -14.21 -3.65
C GLU A 91 10.68 -14.81 -2.28
N GLY A 92 10.33 -13.96 -1.31
CA GLY A 92 9.98 -14.39 0.03
C GLY A 92 8.68 -15.21 0.07
N ALA A 93 8.50 -15.94 1.16
CA ALA A 93 7.31 -16.74 1.39
C ALA A 93 6.49 -16.20 2.58
N GLY A 94 5.18 -16.40 2.50
CA GLY A 94 4.26 -16.11 3.59
C GLY A 94 4.30 -14.65 4.05
N ARG A 95 4.42 -14.46 5.37
CA ARG A 95 4.29 -13.16 6.03
C ARG A 95 5.41 -12.18 5.68
N ALA A 96 6.64 -12.67 5.51
CA ALA A 96 7.79 -11.82 5.14
C ALA A 96 7.55 -11.07 3.83
N ALA A 97 7.06 -11.77 2.80
CA ALA A 97 6.79 -11.17 1.50
C ALA A 97 5.71 -10.08 1.58
N GLU A 98 4.64 -10.32 2.32
CA GLU A 98 3.56 -9.35 2.52
C GLU A 98 4.04 -8.12 3.30
N ARG A 99 4.79 -8.34 4.40
CA ARG A 99 5.27 -7.26 5.27
C ARG A 99 6.32 -6.38 4.59
N ALA A 100 7.07 -6.91 3.62
CA ALA A 100 8.06 -6.14 2.85
C ALA A 100 7.45 -4.98 2.06
N VAL A 101 6.16 -5.02 1.74
CA VAL A 101 5.48 -4.02 0.92
C VAL A 101 5.33 -2.66 1.62
N LEU A 102 5.03 -2.67 2.92
CA LEU A 102 4.86 -1.44 3.70
C LEU A 102 6.13 -0.55 3.67
N PRO A 103 7.32 -1.02 4.07
CA PRO A 103 8.51 -0.18 4.09
C PRO A 103 8.91 0.33 2.69
N ILE A 104 8.61 -0.40 1.61
CA ILE A 104 8.76 0.09 0.23
C ILE A 104 7.90 1.34 0.01
N ALA A 105 6.64 1.29 0.45
CA ALA A 105 5.71 2.41 0.28
C ALA A 105 6.11 3.65 1.11
N LEU A 106 6.81 3.46 2.22
CA LEU A 106 7.24 4.54 3.11
C LEU A 106 8.55 5.21 2.68
N ALA A 107 9.35 4.57 1.82
CA ALA A 107 10.66 5.08 1.41
C ALA A 107 10.56 6.43 0.71
N ASN A 108 11.53 7.32 0.97
CA ASN A 108 11.73 8.55 0.21
C ASN A 108 12.27 8.25 -1.21
N ALA A 109 11.47 7.58 -2.02
CA ALA A 109 11.77 7.17 -3.39
C ALA A 109 10.47 7.03 -4.20
N GLU A 110 10.57 7.09 -5.53
CA GLU A 110 9.43 6.82 -6.40
C GLU A 110 9.19 5.30 -6.51
N THR A 111 8.28 4.77 -5.70
CA THR A 111 8.04 3.31 -5.60
C THR A 111 6.74 2.84 -6.23
N TRP A 112 5.86 3.76 -6.65
CA TRP A 112 4.55 3.40 -7.18
C TRP A 112 4.59 2.52 -8.45
N PRO A 113 5.53 2.66 -9.42
CA PRO A 113 5.54 1.78 -10.58
C PRO A 113 5.79 0.31 -10.17
N GLU A 114 6.67 0.13 -9.18
CA GLU A 114 7.01 -1.21 -8.67
C GLU A 114 5.91 -1.83 -7.83
N LEU A 115 5.22 -1.03 -7.01
CA LEU A 115 4.02 -1.49 -6.31
C LEU A 115 2.92 -1.88 -7.29
N LEU A 116 2.75 -1.15 -8.39
CA LEU A 116 1.78 -1.49 -9.44
C LEU A 116 2.17 -2.78 -10.16
N ARG A 117 3.45 -2.97 -10.44
CA ARG A 117 3.98 -4.21 -11.02
C ARG A 117 3.73 -5.40 -10.09
N LEU A 118 4.05 -5.27 -8.80
CA LEU A 118 3.74 -6.29 -7.77
C LEU A 118 2.24 -6.59 -7.69
N ALA A 119 1.40 -5.56 -7.74
CA ALA A 119 -0.06 -5.72 -7.71
C ALA A 119 -0.57 -6.52 -8.92
N LYS A 120 -0.02 -6.31 -10.13
CA LYS A 120 -0.43 -6.99 -11.37
C LYS A 120 0.19 -8.38 -11.57
N GLU A 121 1.24 -8.72 -10.84
CA GLU A 121 1.98 -9.96 -11.02
C GLU A 121 1.23 -11.15 -10.40
N GLY A 122 0.39 -11.83 -11.20
CA GLY A 122 -0.51 -12.90 -10.75
C GLY A 122 0.18 -14.13 -10.14
N SER A 123 1.48 -14.31 -10.37
CA SER A 123 2.30 -15.35 -9.74
C SER A 123 2.66 -15.03 -8.28
N ARG A 124 2.39 -13.81 -7.79
CA ARG A 124 2.64 -13.41 -6.40
C ARG A 124 1.46 -13.79 -5.50
N PRO A 125 1.71 -14.08 -4.21
CA PRO A 125 0.63 -14.37 -3.27
C PRO A 125 -0.40 -13.24 -3.20
N ARG A 126 -1.69 -13.58 -3.15
CA ARG A 126 -2.80 -12.61 -3.08
C ARG A 126 -2.60 -11.56 -1.98
N ALA A 127 -2.02 -11.94 -0.83
CA ALA A 127 -1.74 -11.03 0.28
C ALA A 127 -0.75 -9.92 -0.09
N VAL A 128 0.37 -10.28 -0.75
CA VAL A 128 1.36 -9.31 -1.28
C VAL A 128 0.70 -8.34 -2.24
N ARG A 129 -0.10 -8.87 -3.17
CA ARG A 129 -0.77 -8.09 -4.22
C ARG A 129 -1.79 -7.12 -3.63
N ARG A 130 -2.60 -7.57 -2.67
CA ARG A 130 -3.54 -6.71 -1.92
C ARG A 130 -2.81 -5.61 -1.13
N SER A 131 -1.71 -5.95 -0.47
CA SER A 131 -0.87 -4.98 0.25
C SER A 131 -0.33 -3.92 -0.72
N ALA A 132 0.16 -4.34 -1.89
CA ALA A 132 0.68 -3.42 -2.92
C ALA A 132 -0.41 -2.47 -3.43
N VAL A 133 -1.61 -2.97 -3.71
CA VAL A 133 -2.76 -2.14 -4.10
C VAL A 133 -3.15 -1.13 -3.02
N PHE A 134 -3.20 -1.56 -1.76
CA PHE A 134 -3.48 -0.66 -0.64
C PHE A 134 -2.48 0.49 -0.58
N TRP A 135 -1.18 0.17 -0.62
CA TRP A 135 -0.12 1.17 -0.53
C TRP A 135 -0.02 2.05 -1.77
N LEU A 136 -0.36 1.56 -2.97
CA LEU A 136 -0.50 2.40 -4.17
C LEU A 136 -1.49 3.54 -3.97
N GLY A 137 -2.68 3.23 -3.41
CA GLY A 137 -3.69 4.25 -3.13
C GLY A 137 -3.20 5.32 -2.15
N GLN A 138 -2.36 4.93 -1.18
CA GLN A 138 -1.78 5.86 -0.20
C GLN A 138 -0.53 6.61 -0.73
N ALA A 139 0.16 6.08 -1.72
CA ALA A 139 1.47 6.56 -2.17
C ALA A 139 1.43 7.42 -3.43
N ALA A 140 0.68 6.96 -4.43
CA ALA A 140 0.79 7.45 -5.78
C ALA A 140 -0.26 8.52 -6.11
N GLY A 141 -1.32 8.62 -5.29
CA GLY A 141 -2.45 9.51 -5.57
C GLY A 141 -2.97 9.30 -6.99
N GLU A 142 -3.13 10.39 -7.74
CA GLU A 142 -3.64 10.35 -9.11
C GLU A 142 -2.73 9.61 -10.10
N ALA A 143 -1.41 9.54 -9.85
CA ALA A 143 -0.48 8.86 -10.74
C ALA A 143 -0.77 7.35 -10.88
N ALA A 144 -1.45 6.74 -9.90
CA ALA A 144 -1.85 5.34 -9.98
C ALA A 144 -3.21 5.09 -10.64
N VAL A 145 -3.98 6.12 -11.03
CA VAL A 145 -5.36 5.94 -11.53
C VAL A 145 -5.40 5.01 -12.74
N GLU A 146 -4.61 5.27 -13.76
CA GLU A 146 -4.53 4.42 -14.97
C GLU A 146 -4.08 3.00 -14.64
N GLY A 147 -3.09 2.89 -13.73
CA GLY A 147 -2.60 1.60 -13.26
C GLY A 147 -3.69 0.76 -12.58
N LEU A 148 -4.45 1.38 -11.68
CA LEU A 148 -5.53 0.76 -10.90
C LEU A 148 -6.73 0.41 -11.78
N THR A 149 -7.15 1.28 -12.71
CA THR A 149 -8.23 0.97 -13.65
C THR A 149 -7.85 -0.17 -14.58
N GLY A 150 -6.61 -0.19 -15.08
CA GLY A 150 -6.07 -1.30 -15.86
C GLY A 150 -6.05 -2.61 -15.07
N LEU A 151 -5.70 -2.58 -13.78
CA LEU A 151 -5.76 -3.76 -12.91
C LEU A 151 -7.20 -4.28 -12.76
N ILE A 152 -8.17 -3.38 -12.56
CA ILE A 152 -9.59 -3.74 -12.41
C ILE A 152 -10.15 -4.37 -13.70
N ALA A 153 -9.70 -3.89 -14.87
CA ALA A 153 -10.12 -4.39 -16.18
C ALA A 153 -9.49 -5.74 -16.57
N GLY A 154 -8.42 -6.17 -15.90
CA GLY A 154 -7.72 -7.43 -16.19
C GLY A 154 -8.65 -8.65 -16.08
N PRO A 155 -8.74 -9.53 -17.09
CA PRO A 155 -9.73 -10.62 -17.10
C PRO A 155 -9.47 -11.68 -16.02
N ASP A 156 -8.22 -12.10 -15.83
CA ASP A 156 -7.82 -13.18 -14.92
C ASP A 156 -7.38 -12.71 -13.53
N GLU A 157 -7.75 -11.47 -13.20
CA GLU A 157 -7.33 -10.83 -11.96
C GLU A 157 -8.25 -11.23 -10.78
N ASP A 158 -7.64 -11.49 -9.62
CA ASP A 158 -8.30 -11.91 -8.40
C ASP A 158 -9.30 -10.84 -7.93
N LEU A 159 -10.54 -11.28 -7.66
CA LEU A 159 -11.64 -10.39 -7.31
C LEU A 159 -11.33 -9.50 -6.09
N GLU A 160 -10.61 -10.02 -5.09
CA GLU A 160 -10.29 -9.26 -3.88
C GLU A 160 -9.19 -8.24 -4.15
N VAL A 161 -8.25 -8.52 -5.07
CA VAL A 161 -7.28 -7.53 -5.55
C VAL A 161 -8.00 -6.41 -6.31
N LYS A 162 -8.95 -6.74 -7.20
CA LYS A 162 -9.77 -5.73 -7.90
C LYS A 162 -10.59 -4.86 -6.95
N LYS A 163 -11.25 -5.45 -5.95
CA LYS A 163 -11.97 -4.68 -4.92
C LYS A 163 -11.04 -3.77 -4.14
N GLY A 164 -9.83 -4.23 -3.83
CA GLY A 164 -8.78 -3.39 -3.24
C GLY A 164 -8.46 -2.18 -4.12
N ALA A 165 -8.41 -2.35 -5.45
CA ALA A 165 -8.12 -1.25 -6.37
C ALA A 165 -9.29 -0.27 -6.49
N ILE A 166 -10.53 -0.76 -6.47
CA ILE A 166 -11.73 0.10 -6.39
C ILE A 166 -11.71 0.92 -5.10
N PHE A 167 -11.36 0.30 -3.97
CA PHE A 167 -11.20 1.02 -2.71
C PHE A 167 -10.09 2.06 -2.81
N ALA A 168 -8.92 1.72 -3.36
CA ALA A 168 -7.82 2.66 -3.55
C ALA A 168 -8.25 3.89 -4.38
N LEU A 169 -9.00 3.69 -5.48
CA LEU A 169 -9.58 4.80 -6.26
C LEU A 169 -10.51 5.68 -5.41
N SER A 170 -11.35 5.09 -4.55
CA SER A 170 -12.26 5.85 -3.68
C SER A 170 -11.56 6.73 -2.64
N GLN A 171 -10.31 6.39 -2.28
CA GLN A 171 -9.52 7.12 -1.30
C GLN A 171 -8.71 8.28 -1.92
N LEU A 172 -8.76 8.43 -3.25
CA LEU A 172 -8.06 9.52 -3.92
C LEU A 172 -8.68 10.88 -3.54
N ARG A 173 -7.81 11.85 -3.26
CA ARG A 173 -8.22 13.21 -2.86
C ARG A 173 -8.87 13.95 -4.03
N GLN A 174 -9.62 15.00 -3.70
CA GLN A 174 -10.22 15.93 -4.67
C GLN A 174 -11.08 15.25 -5.75
N GLY A 175 -11.66 14.08 -5.44
CA GLY A 175 -12.52 13.36 -6.37
C GLY A 175 -11.80 12.77 -7.58
N GLY A 176 -10.48 12.59 -7.54
CA GLY A 176 -9.69 12.01 -8.65
C GLY A 176 -10.11 10.59 -9.02
N GLY A 177 -10.72 9.84 -8.10
CA GLY A 177 -11.25 8.49 -8.36
C GLY A 177 -12.70 8.43 -8.81
N VAL A 178 -13.45 9.54 -8.77
CA VAL A 178 -14.91 9.52 -9.00
C VAL A 178 -15.26 9.12 -10.42
N GLU A 179 -14.60 9.71 -11.42
CA GLU A 179 -14.86 9.37 -12.83
C GLU A 179 -14.52 7.90 -13.14
N PRO A 180 -13.34 7.36 -12.76
CA PRO A 180 -13.08 5.92 -12.83
C PRO A 180 -14.15 5.04 -12.18
N LEU A 181 -14.62 5.41 -10.98
CA LEU A 181 -15.67 4.66 -10.27
C LEU A 181 -17.00 4.70 -11.01
N ILE A 182 -17.39 5.84 -11.58
CA ILE A 182 -18.60 5.97 -12.42
C ILE A 182 -18.50 5.03 -13.63
N GLN A 183 -17.35 5.00 -14.30
CA GLN A 183 -17.13 4.12 -15.45
C GLN A 183 -17.24 2.63 -15.05
N ILE A 184 -16.66 2.26 -13.92
CA ILE A 184 -16.77 0.89 -13.38
C ILE A 184 -18.23 0.56 -13.05
N ALA A 185 -18.95 1.46 -12.39
CA ALA A 185 -20.36 1.27 -12.02
C ALA A 185 -21.27 1.06 -13.25
N ARG A 186 -20.97 1.73 -14.37
CA ARG A 186 -21.76 1.62 -15.61
C ARG A 186 -21.44 0.39 -16.44
N SER A 187 -20.15 0.09 -16.62
CA SER A 187 -19.69 -0.73 -17.74
C SER A 187 -18.96 -2.01 -17.34
N ASN A 188 -18.56 -2.17 -16.08
CA ASN A 188 -17.78 -3.35 -15.70
C ASN A 188 -18.63 -4.62 -15.84
N ARG A 189 -18.07 -5.65 -16.50
CA ARG A 189 -18.78 -6.91 -16.77
C ARG A 189 -19.15 -7.65 -15.49
N ASP A 190 -18.34 -7.53 -14.43
CA ASP A 190 -18.60 -8.19 -13.15
C ASP A 190 -19.57 -7.36 -12.28
N PRO A 191 -20.80 -7.85 -12.00
CA PRO A 191 -21.76 -7.14 -11.17
C PRO A 191 -21.26 -6.86 -9.74
N ARG A 192 -20.35 -7.68 -9.22
CA ARG A 192 -19.78 -7.51 -7.88
C ARG A 192 -18.88 -6.27 -7.83
N LEU A 193 -18.15 -5.99 -8.92
CA LEU A 193 -17.33 -4.80 -9.06
C LEU A 193 -18.18 -3.54 -9.28
N ARG A 194 -19.24 -3.63 -10.10
CA ARG A 194 -20.22 -2.54 -10.25
C ARG A 194 -20.83 -2.14 -8.91
N LYS A 195 -21.28 -3.13 -8.12
CA LYS A 195 -21.82 -2.93 -6.78
C LYS A 195 -20.82 -2.24 -5.85
N GLN A 196 -19.55 -2.66 -5.88
CA GLN A 196 -18.51 -2.05 -5.05
C GLN A 196 -18.23 -0.60 -5.43
N ALA A 197 -18.22 -0.27 -6.73
CA ALA A 197 -18.04 1.10 -7.20
C ALA A 197 -19.23 1.99 -6.80
N ILE A 198 -20.46 1.50 -6.97
CA ILE A 198 -21.68 2.17 -6.49
C ILE A 198 -21.62 2.45 -4.98
N PHE A 199 -21.20 1.45 -4.19
CA PHE A 199 -21.05 1.62 -2.74
C PHE A 199 -20.13 2.79 -2.40
N TRP A 200 -18.92 2.84 -2.99
CA TRP A 200 -17.97 3.90 -2.69
C TRP A 200 -18.39 5.26 -3.25
N LEU A 201 -19.05 5.31 -4.41
CA LEU A 201 -19.66 6.54 -4.91
C LEU A 201 -20.75 7.06 -3.95
N GLY A 202 -21.52 6.17 -3.33
CA GLY A 202 -22.50 6.53 -2.30
C GLY A 202 -21.89 6.96 -0.96
N GLN A 203 -20.59 6.78 -0.76
CA GLN A 203 -19.84 7.35 0.37
C GLN A 203 -19.14 8.67 0.00
N SER A 204 -19.23 9.08 -1.26
CA SER A 204 -18.71 10.37 -1.70
C SER A 204 -19.78 11.45 -1.64
N ASP A 205 -19.39 12.65 -1.26
CA ASP A 205 -20.22 13.85 -1.38
C ASP A 205 -20.05 14.53 -2.76
N ASP A 206 -19.51 13.81 -3.76
CA ASP A 206 -19.24 14.37 -5.08
C ASP A 206 -20.54 14.51 -5.90
N PRO A 207 -20.87 15.70 -6.41
CA PRO A 207 -22.09 15.90 -7.21
C PRO A 207 -22.22 14.98 -8.44
N ARG A 208 -21.10 14.51 -9.00
CA ARG A 208 -21.12 13.56 -10.13
C ARG A 208 -21.66 12.20 -9.72
N ALA A 209 -21.43 11.77 -8.46
CA ALA A 209 -22.02 10.55 -7.92
C ALA A 209 -23.55 10.70 -7.77
N ILE A 210 -24.02 11.86 -7.30
CA ILE A 210 -25.46 12.16 -7.20
C ILE A 210 -26.11 12.11 -8.58
N ALA A 211 -25.53 12.78 -9.57
CA ALA A 211 -26.03 12.77 -10.95
C ALA A 211 -26.10 11.35 -11.54
N LEU A 212 -25.11 10.49 -11.24
CA LEU A 212 -25.17 9.08 -11.62
C LEU A 212 -26.37 8.37 -10.97
N PHE A 213 -26.61 8.58 -9.67
CA PHE A 213 -27.72 7.92 -8.98
C PHE A 213 -29.08 8.40 -9.49
N GLU A 214 -29.25 9.70 -9.74
CA GLU A 214 -30.46 10.23 -10.37
C GLU A 214 -30.73 9.56 -11.72
N GLU A 215 -29.71 9.46 -12.58
CA GLU A 215 -29.84 8.78 -13.86
C GLU A 215 -30.23 7.30 -13.70
N LEU A 216 -29.53 6.56 -12.83
CA LEU A 216 -29.76 5.12 -12.66
C LEU A 216 -31.14 4.81 -12.07
N LEU A 217 -31.67 5.67 -11.20
CA LEU A 217 -32.95 5.47 -10.51
C LEU A 217 -34.16 5.99 -11.31
N THR A 218 -33.94 6.92 -12.25
CA THR A 218 -35.02 7.51 -13.07
C THR A 218 -35.14 6.87 -14.45
N LYS A 219 -34.14 6.12 -14.89
CA LYS A 219 -34.23 5.29 -16.10
C LYS A 219 -35.33 4.23 -15.92
N ARG A 220 -36.45 4.43 -16.63
CA ARG A 220 -37.50 3.43 -16.84
C ARG A 220 -37.14 2.49 -17.98
#